data_AF-A0A1C0V4M0-F1
#
_entry.id   AF-A0A1C0V4M0-F1
#
_cell.length_a   1.000
_cell.length_b   1.000
_cell.length_c   1.000
_cell.angle_alpha   90.00
_cell.angle_beta   90.00
_cell.angle_gamma   90.00
#
_symmetry.space_group_name_H-M   'P 1'
#
loop_
_entity.id
_entity.type
_entity.pdbx_description
1 polymer ?
#
loop_
_entity_poly.entity_id
_entity_poly.type
_entity_poly.pdbx_seq_one_letter_code
_entity_poly.pdbx_strand_id
1 'polypeptide(L)'
;MLETKIIHYLSHLEDSDYMAEVVTTPGAAETLIKILQNDDDEIMSYAGLFIRDFVLSCYRNETCKISWETQLKPVIIPELERLIFAENHFIRKQVIYTLGKICSYDSVPVLLQAFYKYRESDPILLPRLIGELFWLGVDNSWDLLESMVNSQYYATRWAVINLLGEFIYHSPSEEDGTFCMKYNFSEKLRNDPHPLVKAEAEYEYQLLALNHRKLQENMAKSDYKKQRKDLKKLEPCLTFFRVSLQFSRYMVTNNISTYTMQELETFIDNKTQQL
;
A
#
# COMPACT_ATOMS: atom_id res chain seq x y z
N MET A 1 11.75 -18.04 -24.66
CA MET A 1 10.83 -19.09 -24.17
C MET A 1 10.52 -18.90 -22.69
N LEU A 2 11.52 -18.84 -21.79
CA LEU A 2 11.27 -18.58 -20.37
C LEU A 2 10.57 -17.24 -20.11
N GLU A 3 11.01 -16.18 -20.79
CA GLU A 3 10.40 -14.85 -20.67
C GLU A 3 8.90 -14.88 -21.00
N THR A 4 8.54 -15.53 -22.11
CA THR A 4 7.14 -15.77 -22.50
C THR A 4 6.37 -16.55 -21.44
N LYS A 5 6.97 -17.60 -20.86
CA LYS A 5 6.33 -18.39 -19.81
C LYS A 5 6.01 -17.56 -18.56
N ILE A 6 6.91 -16.66 -18.17
CA ILE A 6 6.70 -15.78 -17.01
C ILE A 6 5.67 -14.70 -17.33
N ILE A 7 5.75 -14.04 -18.48
CA ILE A 7 4.79 -12.99 -18.89
C ILE A 7 3.37 -13.57 -19.04
N HIS A 8 3.23 -14.78 -19.56
CA HIS A 8 1.93 -15.44 -19.75
C HIS A 8 1.45 -16.23 -18.52
N TYR A 9 2.10 -16.05 -17.36
CA TYR A 9 1.76 -16.78 -16.13
C TYR A 9 0.30 -16.64 -15.70
N LEU A 10 -0.40 -15.57 -16.09
CA LEU A 10 -1.84 -15.42 -15.84
C LEU A 10 -2.70 -16.59 -16.33
N SER A 11 -2.25 -17.34 -17.35
CA SER A 11 -2.96 -18.52 -17.83
C SER A 11 -2.73 -19.78 -16.98
N HIS A 12 -1.86 -19.68 -15.97
CA HIS A 12 -1.34 -20.76 -15.13
C HIS A 12 -1.31 -20.37 -13.63
N LEU A 13 -2.23 -19.48 -13.21
CA LEU A 13 -2.28 -18.99 -11.83
C LEU A 13 -2.34 -20.16 -10.83
N GLU A 14 -1.51 -20.07 -9.79
CA GLU A 14 -1.37 -21.06 -8.71
C GLU A 14 -0.98 -22.49 -9.15
N ASP A 15 -0.61 -22.71 -10.42
CA ASP A 15 -0.12 -23.99 -10.93
C ASP A 15 1.33 -24.24 -10.47
N SER A 16 1.49 -25.02 -9.40
CA SER A 16 2.80 -25.32 -8.81
C SER A 16 3.71 -26.13 -9.72
N ASP A 17 3.16 -26.95 -10.61
CA ASP A 17 3.95 -27.80 -11.51
C ASP A 17 4.50 -26.96 -12.66
N TYR A 18 3.67 -26.05 -13.21
CA TYR A 18 4.12 -25.05 -14.17
C TYR A 18 5.23 -24.18 -13.59
N MET A 19 5.05 -23.69 -12.35
CA MET A 19 6.05 -22.89 -11.66
C MET A 19 7.36 -23.66 -11.44
N ALA A 20 7.28 -24.92 -11.01
CA ALA A 20 8.45 -25.78 -10.85
C ALA A 20 9.20 -25.99 -12.18
N GLU A 21 8.47 -26.22 -13.27
CA GLU A 21 9.07 -26.33 -14.61
C GLU A 21 9.82 -25.05 -15.02
N VAL A 22 9.20 -23.88 -14.79
CA VAL A 22 9.83 -22.59 -15.10
C VAL A 22 11.13 -22.40 -14.33
N VAL A 23 11.13 -22.60 -13.01
CA VAL A 23 12.30 -22.29 -12.17
C VAL A 23 13.41 -23.33 -12.26
N THR A 24 13.12 -24.55 -12.71
CA THR A 24 14.13 -25.58 -12.96
C THR A 24 14.76 -25.50 -14.35
N THR A 25 14.19 -24.68 -15.25
CA THR A 25 14.78 -24.44 -16.56
C THR A 25 16.06 -23.61 -16.42
N PRO A 26 17.20 -24.01 -17.04
CA PRO A 26 18.42 -23.22 -17.01
C PRO A 26 18.20 -21.78 -17.49
N GLY A 27 18.72 -20.79 -16.75
CA GLY A 27 18.54 -19.37 -17.07
C GLY A 27 17.31 -18.71 -16.42
N ALA A 28 16.55 -19.41 -15.56
CA ALA A 28 15.34 -18.87 -14.95
C ALA A 28 15.60 -17.63 -14.09
N ALA A 29 16.66 -17.66 -13.28
CA ALA A 29 17.04 -16.53 -12.43
C ALA A 29 17.40 -15.30 -13.26
N GLU A 30 18.27 -15.47 -14.27
CA GLU A 30 18.70 -14.40 -15.18
C GLU A 30 17.52 -13.84 -15.97
N THR A 31 16.59 -14.70 -16.38
CA THR A 31 15.38 -14.28 -17.09
C THR A 31 14.48 -13.46 -16.16
N LEU A 32 14.24 -13.89 -14.92
CA LEU A 32 13.44 -13.13 -13.97
C LEU A 32 14.06 -11.77 -13.66
N ILE A 33 15.37 -11.71 -13.45
CA ILE A 33 16.10 -10.44 -13.23
C ILE A 33 15.94 -9.53 -14.45
N LYS A 34 16.11 -10.06 -15.67
CA LYS A 34 15.93 -9.29 -16.91
C LYS A 34 14.51 -8.70 -17.01
N ILE A 35 13.48 -9.46 -16.62
CA ILE A 35 12.09 -8.97 -16.64
C ILE A 35 11.88 -7.91 -15.55
N LEU A 36 12.44 -8.11 -14.35
CA LEU A 36 12.40 -7.12 -13.27
C LEU A 36 13.07 -5.79 -13.64
N GLN A 37 14.12 -5.85 -14.47
CA GLN A 37 14.85 -4.71 -14.98
C GLN A 37 14.19 -4.03 -16.19
N ASN A 38 13.02 -4.50 -16.63
CA ASN A 38 12.28 -3.86 -17.70
C ASN A 38 11.64 -2.55 -17.21
N ASP A 39 11.76 -1.47 -17.99
CA ASP A 39 11.18 -0.17 -17.67
C ASP A 39 9.65 -0.14 -17.82
N ASP A 40 9.09 -1.13 -18.52
CA ASP A 40 7.65 -1.37 -18.64
C ASP A 40 7.10 -1.97 -17.33
N ASP A 41 6.29 -1.19 -16.61
CA ASP A 41 5.73 -1.60 -15.32
C ASP A 41 4.68 -2.71 -15.44
N GLU A 42 4.06 -2.89 -16.61
CA GLU A 42 3.16 -4.02 -16.86
C GLU A 42 3.96 -5.32 -16.93
N ILE A 43 5.04 -5.33 -17.72
CA ILE A 43 5.95 -6.48 -17.83
C ILE A 43 6.54 -6.83 -16.47
N MET A 44 7.01 -5.83 -15.72
CA MET A 44 7.53 -6.05 -14.37
C MET A 44 6.45 -6.57 -13.41
N SER A 45 5.20 -6.09 -13.53
CA SER A 45 4.07 -6.57 -12.71
C SER A 45 3.80 -8.06 -12.88
N TYR A 46 3.99 -8.62 -14.08
CA TYR A 46 3.89 -10.07 -14.31
C TYR A 46 4.98 -10.85 -13.57
N ALA A 47 6.23 -10.37 -13.58
CA ALA A 47 7.30 -10.99 -12.78
C ALA A 47 6.99 -10.91 -11.29
N GLY A 48 6.54 -9.75 -10.79
CA GLY A 48 6.14 -9.60 -9.40
C GLY A 48 5.01 -10.56 -9.00
N LEU A 49 4.01 -10.76 -9.85
CA LEU A 49 2.94 -11.74 -9.64
C LEU A 49 3.48 -13.17 -9.58
N PHE A 50 4.26 -13.57 -10.59
CA PHE A 50 4.89 -14.88 -10.63
C PHE A 50 5.71 -15.16 -9.35
N ILE A 51 6.53 -14.19 -8.91
CA ILE A 51 7.36 -14.34 -7.70
C ILE A 51 6.51 -14.55 -6.46
N ARG A 52 5.43 -13.77 -6.27
CA ARG A 52 4.55 -13.92 -5.10
C ARG A 52 3.92 -15.31 -5.06
N ASP A 53 3.32 -15.76 -6.16
CA ASP A 53 2.63 -17.04 -6.22
C ASP A 53 3.61 -18.22 -6.17
N PHE A 54 4.82 -18.02 -6.69
CA PHE A 54 5.92 -18.98 -6.58
C PHE A 54 6.36 -19.20 -5.13
N VAL A 55 6.61 -18.12 -4.38
CA VAL A 55 7.01 -18.20 -2.97
C VAL A 55 5.90 -18.83 -2.13
N LEU A 56 4.64 -18.51 -2.42
CA LEU A 56 3.51 -19.22 -1.84
C LEU A 56 3.59 -20.70 -2.20
N SER A 57 3.82 -21.08 -3.45
CA SER A 57 3.88 -22.50 -3.83
C SER A 57 4.98 -23.32 -3.13
N CYS A 58 6.01 -22.69 -2.57
CA CYS A 58 7.07 -23.36 -1.81
C CYS A 58 6.57 -24.17 -0.60
N TYR A 59 5.42 -23.83 0.01
CA TYR A 59 4.88 -24.67 1.10
C TYR A 59 4.23 -25.98 0.60
N ARG A 60 3.91 -26.06 -0.70
CA ARG A 60 3.28 -27.25 -1.33
C ARG A 60 4.25 -28.06 -2.17
N ASN A 61 5.35 -27.46 -2.63
CA ASN A 61 6.26 -28.06 -3.59
C ASN A 61 7.73 -27.90 -3.15
N GLU A 62 8.39 -29.04 -2.86
CA GLU A 62 9.77 -29.06 -2.37
C GLU A 62 10.78 -28.59 -3.42
N THR A 63 10.52 -28.83 -4.71
CA THR A 63 11.37 -28.33 -5.80
C THR A 63 11.35 -26.80 -5.84
N CYS A 64 10.17 -26.19 -5.72
CA CYS A 64 10.03 -24.73 -5.63
C CYS A 64 10.78 -24.18 -4.41
N LYS A 65 10.61 -24.82 -3.25
CA LYS A 65 11.29 -24.42 -2.01
C LYS A 65 12.82 -24.47 -2.13
N ILE A 66 13.37 -25.55 -2.64
CA ILE A 66 14.83 -25.69 -2.84
C ILE A 66 15.32 -24.65 -3.85
N SER A 67 14.64 -24.47 -4.98
CA SER A 67 14.99 -23.47 -5.99
C SER A 67 14.97 -22.05 -5.42
N TRP A 68 13.94 -21.73 -4.63
CA TRP A 68 13.83 -20.44 -3.95
C TRP A 68 15.02 -20.17 -3.04
N GLU A 69 15.29 -21.04 -2.07
CA GLU A 69 16.33 -20.78 -1.05
C GLU A 69 17.74 -20.83 -1.61
N THR A 70 18.01 -21.65 -2.65
CA THR A 70 19.38 -21.86 -3.14
C THR A 70 19.75 -21.02 -4.36
N GLN A 71 18.78 -20.64 -5.20
CA GLN A 71 19.07 -20.00 -6.49
C GLN A 71 18.38 -18.65 -6.65
N LEU A 72 17.07 -18.56 -6.37
CA LEU A 72 16.28 -17.38 -6.70
C LEU A 72 16.35 -16.30 -5.62
N LYS A 73 16.10 -16.63 -4.36
CA LYS A 73 16.09 -15.66 -3.24
C LYS A 73 17.38 -14.84 -3.16
N PRO A 74 18.60 -15.41 -3.30
CA PRO A 74 19.85 -14.64 -3.20
C PRO A 74 20.03 -13.56 -4.28
N VAL A 75 19.31 -13.65 -5.40
CA VAL A 75 19.45 -12.71 -6.53
C VAL A 75 18.20 -11.87 -6.75
N ILE A 76 17.01 -12.40 -6.47
CA ILE A 76 15.73 -11.70 -6.63
C ILE A 76 15.51 -10.67 -5.52
N ILE A 77 15.81 -11.00 -4.26
CA ILE A 77 15.59 -10.05 -3.16
C ILE A 77 16.45 -8.79 -3.32
N PRO A 78 17.77 -8.87 -3.57
CA PRO A 78 18.58 -7.65 -3.79
C PRO A 78 18.11 -6.82 -4.98
N GLU A 79 17.65 -7.48 -6.06
CA GLU A 79 17.13 -6.77 -7.23
C GLU A 79 15.81 -6.04 -6.92
N LEU A 80 14.90 -6.67 -6.18
CA LEU A 80 13.69 -6.01 -5.69
C LEU A 80 14.06 -4.83 -4.78
N GLU A 81 14.97 -5.00 -3.83
CA GLU A 81 15.42 -3.92 -2.94
C GLU A 81 15.98 -2.72 -3.71
N ARG A 82 16.76 -2.97 -4.77
CA ARG A 82 17.25 -1.93 -5.69
C ARG A 82 16.10 -1.19 -6.38
N LEU A 83 15.10 -1.93 -6.86
CA LEU A 83 13.96 -1.38 -7.60
C LEU A 83 12.96 -0.60 -6.72
N ILE A 84 13.01 -0.74 -5.39
CA ILE A 84 12.28 0.17 -4.48
C ILE A 84 12.65 1.63 -4.77
N PHE A 85 13.86 1.87 -5.28
CA PHE A 85 14.37 3.20 -5.58
C PHE A 85 14.31 3.60 -7.06
N ALA A 86 13.64 2.83 -7.91
CA ALA A 86 13.43 3.16 -9.31
C ALA A 86 12.69 4.50 -9.45
N GLU A 87 12.87 5.19 -10.57
CA GLU A 87 12.17 6.45 -10.87
C GLU A 87 10.67 6.23 -11.11
N ASN A 88 10.30 5.12 -11.74
CA ASN A 88 8.90 4.78 -12.04
C ASN A 88 8.12 4.45 -10.74
N HIS A 89 7.09 5.25 -10.44
CA HIS A 89 6.19 5.09 -9.29
C HIS A 89 5.51 3.72 -9.26
N PHE A 90 5.05 3.23 -10.41
CA PHE A 90 4.36 1.94 -10.51
C PHE A 90 5.32 0.79 -10.20
N ILE A 91 6.57 0.89 -10.67
CA ILE A 91 7.61 -0.10 -10.33
C ILE A 91 7.81 -0.16 -8.81
N ARG A 92 8.05 0.99 -8.16
CA ARG A 92 8.23 1.03 -6.70
C ARG A 92 7.05 0.39 -5.97
N LYS A 93 5.82 0.74 -6.36
CA LYS A 93 4.59 0.25 -5.75
C LYS A 93 4.46 -1.27 -5.84
N GLN A 94 4.79 -1.86 -6.99
CA GLN A 94 4.72 -3.31 -7.21
C GLN A 94 5.82 -4.07 -6.47
N VAL A 95 7.03 -3.50 -6.42
CA VAL A 95 8.16 -4.07 -5.70
C VAL A 95 7.90 -4.11 -4.20
N ILE A 96 7.44 -2.99 -3.62
CA ILE A 96 7.06 -2.90 -2.21
C ILE A 96 6.00 -3.94 -1.87
N TYR A 97 4.97 -4.06 -2.72
CA TYR A 97 3.95 -5.09 -2.56
C TYR A 97 4.51 -6.50 -2.59
N THR A 98 5.40 -6.77 -3.56
CA THR A 98 6.01 -8.09 -3.74
C THR A 98 6.83 -8.48 -2.52
N LEU A 99 7.70 -7.59 -2.03
CA LEU A 99 8.51 -7.82 -0.82
C LEU A 99 7.65 -8.06 0.43
N GLY A 100 6.57 -7.29 0.59
CA GLY A 100 5.62 -7.49 1.69
C GLY A 100 4.93 -8.86 1.64
N LYS A 101 4.48 -9.28 0.45
CA LYS A 101 3.71 -10.54 0.29
C LYS A 101 4.56 -11.81 0.28
N ILE A 102 5.84 -11.72 -0.07
CA ILE A 102 6.78 -12.83 0.12
C ILE A 102 7.37 -12.86 1.53
N CYS A 103 6.90 -12.00 2.45
CA CYS A 103 7.36 -11.89 3.83
C CYS A 103 8.89 -11.69 3.92
N SER A 104 9.44 -10.78 3.09
CA SER A 104 10.87 -10.47 3.09
C SER A 104 11.25 -9.62 4.31
N TYR A 105 11.30 -10.24 5.49
CA TYR A 105 11.63 -9.56 6.75
C TYR A 105 13.01 -8.88 6.73
N ASP A 106 13.98 -9.49 6.02
CA ASP A 106 15.33 -8.94 5.85
C ASP A 106 15.34 -7.62 5.07
N SER A 107 14.29 -7.34 4.29
CA SER A 107 14.14 -6.10 3.50
C SER A 107 13.53 -4.94 4.28
N VAL A 108 13.13 -5.14 5.54
CA VAL A 108 12.55 -4.07 6.40
C VAL A 108 13.47 -2.84 6.49
N PRO A 109 14.80 -2.95 6.68
CA PRO A 109 15.69 -1.79 6.71
C PRO A 109 15.64 -0.96 5.41
N VAL A 110 15.56 -1.60 4.25
CA VAL A 110 15.49 -0.92 2.95
C VAL A 110 14.12 -0.26 2.75
N LEU A 111 13.04 -0.92 3.16
CA LEU A 111 11.69 -0.34 3.14
C LEU A 111 11.58 0.89 4.06
N LEU A 112 12.22 0.87 5.22
CA LEU A 112 12.31 2.04 6.11
C LEU A 112 13.11 3.19 5.46
N GLN A 113 14.21 2.90 4.78
CA GLN A 113 14.94 3.92 4.00
C GLN A 113 14.07 4.52 2.90
N ALA A 114 13.32 3.68 2.18
CA ALA A 114 12.36 4.13 1.17
C ALA A 114 11.28 5.03 1.78
N PHE A 115 10.77 4.70 2.97
CA PHE A 115 9.80 5.54 3.65
C PHE A 115 10.33 6.94 3.87
N TYR A 116 11.52 7.08 4.46
CA TYR A 116 12.10 8.40 4.72
C TYR A 116 12.43 9.17 3.44
N LYS A 117 12.80 8.47 2.35
CA LYS A 117 13.02 9.09 1.04
C LYS A 117 11.74 9.62 0.41
N TYR A 118 10.65 8.86 0.50
CA TYR A 118 9.41 9.15 -0.23
C TYR A 118 8.37 9.92 0.58
N ARG A 119 8.50 10.02 1.90
CA ARG A 119 7.49 10.65 2.76
C ARG A 119 7.11 12.09 2.35
N GLU A 120 8.08 12.85 1.82
CA GLU A 120 7.89 14.24 1.40
C GLU A 120 7.77 14.42 -0.12
N SER A 121 7.76 13.34 -0.90
CA SER A 121 7.81 13.42 -2.38
C SER A 121 6.80 12.53 -3.11
N ASP A 122 6.33 11.46 -2.47
CA ASP A 122 5.39 10.50 -3.09
C ASP A 122 4.34 10.03 -2.07
N PRO A 123 3.38 10.89 -1.69
CA PRO A 123 2.32 10.55 -0.74
C PRO A 123 1.41 9.41 -1.23
N ILE A 124 1.34 9.16 -2.54
CA ILE A 124 0.50 8.11 -3.13
C ILE A 124 1.09 6.73 -2.86
N LEU A 125 2.42 6.62 -2.79
CA LEU A 125 3.11 5.38 -2.47
C LEU A 125 3.01 5.01 -0.98
N LEU A 126 2.91 6.00 -0.08
CA LEU A 126 3.04 5.80 1.37
C LEU A 126 2.03 4.81 1.96
N PRO A 127 0.71 4.81 1.62
CA PRO A 127 -0.21 3.83 2.16
C PRO A 127 0.21 2.39 1.86
N ARG A 128 0.72 2.13 0.65
CA ARG A 128 1.24 0.80 0.29
C ARG A 128 2.50 0.47 1.09
N LEU A 129 3.47 1.38 1.13
CA LEU A 129 4.73 1.16 1.82
C LEU A 129 4.56 0.90 3.31
N ILE A 130 3.77 1.74 3.98
CA ILE A 130 3.52 1.57 5.41
C ILE A 130 2.67 0.34 5.69
N GLY A 131 1.67 0.06 4.86
CA GLY A 131 0.88 -1.16 4.98
C GLY A 131 1.74 -2.43 4.95
N GLU A 132 2.71 -2.51 4.02
CA GLU A 132 3.62 -3.67 3.98
C GLU A 132 4.66 -3.65 5.12
N LEU A 133 5.15 -2.49 5.57
CA LEU A 133 6.01 -2.41 6.77
C LEU A 133 5.29 -2.92 8.03
N PHE A 134 4.01 -2.57 8.20
CA PHE A 134 3.20 -3.06 9.32
C PHE A 134 2.92 -4.55 9.18
N TRP A 135 2.65 -5.02 7.96
CA TRP A 135 2.50 -6.45 7.66
C TRP A 135 3.75 -7.25 8.03
N LEU A 136 4.94 -6.68 7.83
CA LEU A 136 6.22 -7.29 8.20
C LEU A 136 6.57 -7.11 9.69
N GLY A 137 5.70 -6.50 10.49
CA GLY A 137 5.85 -6.42 11.94
C GLY A 137 6.83 -5.36 12.43
N VAL A 138 6.91 -4.19 11.77
CA VAL A 138 7.77 -3.10 12.25
C VAL A 138 7.27 -2.52 13.59
N ASP A 139 8.12 -2.55 14.61
CA ASP A 139 7.75 -2.18 15.99
C ASP A 139 7.46 -0.67 16.17
N ASN A 140 8.10 0.19 15.38
CA ASN A 140 7.99 1.66 15.48
C ASN A 140 6.94 2.26 14.52
N SER A 141 5.91 1.48 14.20
CA SER A 141 4.78 1.84 13.33
C SER A 141 4.19 3.22 13.64
N TRP A 142 4.04 3.56 14.92
CA TRP A 142 3.50 4.84 15.38
C TRP A 142 4.37 6.04 15.04
N ASP A 143 5.68 5.93 15.18
CA ASP A 143 6.60 7.03 14.88
C ASP A 143 6.58 7.37 13.39
N LEU A 144 6.36 6.36 12.53
CA LEU A 144 6.20 6.58 11.09
C LEU A 144 4.94 7.39 10.79
N LEU A 145 3.79 7.02 11.37
CA LEU A 145 2.54 7.77 11.21
C LEU A 145 2.65 9.19 11.78
N GLU A 146 3.21 9.33 12.97
CA GLU A 146 3.40 10.62 13.61
C GLU A 146 4.30 11.54 12.78
N SER A 147 5.36 10.98 12.17
CA SER A 147 6.20 11.74 11.24
C SER A 147 5.45 12.20 9.99
N MET A 148 4.51 11.39 9.47
CA MET A 148 3.66 11.78 8.33
C MET A 148 2.66 12.87 8.72
N VAL A 149 2.02 12.78 9.89
CA VAL A 149 1.09 13.81 10.39
C VAL A 149 1.81 15.14 10.64
N ASN A 150 3.11 15.12 10.92
CA ASN A 150 3.91 16.33 11.11
C ASN A 150 4.60 16.80 9.80
N SER A 151 4.30 16.19 8.65
CA SER A 151 4.82 16.64 7.35
C SER A 151 4.33 18.04 6.99
N GLN A 152 5.17 18.81 6.30
CA GLN A 152 4.79 20.10 5.73
C GLN A 152 3.75 19.96 4.60
N TYR A 153 3.76 18.84 3.87
CA TYR A 153 2.85 18.59 2.76
C TYR A 153 1.53 18.01 3.25
N TYR A 154 0.44 18.71 2.96
CA TYR A 154 -0.88 18.27 3.41
C TYR A 154 -1.26 16.92 2.78
N ALA A 155 -0.83 16.61 1.56
CA ALA A 155 -1.12 15.32 0.92
C ALA A 155 -0.48 14.14 1.65
N THR A 156 0.70 14.32 2.25
CA THR A 156 1.34 13.31 3.13
C THR A 156 0.54 13.13 4.42
N ARG A 157 0.11 14.23 5.06
CA ARG A 157 -0.80 14.16 6.22
C ARG A 157 -2.13 13.51 5.86
N TRP A 158 -2.66 13.79 4.67
CA TRP A 158 -3.90 13.23 4.16
C TRP A 158 -3.82 11.72 3.95
N ALA A 159 -2.69 11.24 3.43
CA ALA A 159 -2.42 9.82 3.20
C ALA A 159 -2.53 8.98 4.48
N VAL A 160 -2.26 9.57 5.65
CA VAL A 160 -2.44 8.90 6.95
C VAL A 160 -3.87 8.43 7.12
N ILE A 161 -4.87 9.25 6.75
CA ILE A 161 -6.28 8.90 6.94
C ILE A 161 -6.67 7.68 6.10
N ASN A 162 -6.18 7.60 4.85
CA ASN A 162 -6.38 6.43 4.01
C ASN A 162 -5.77 5.18 4.63
N LEU A 163 -4.53 5.28 5.12
CA LEU A 163 -3.84 4.17 5.76
C LEU A 163 -4.54 3.69 7.03
N LEU A 164 -5.04 4.61 7.87
CA LEU A 164 -5.84 4.26 9.04
C LEU A 164 -7.08 3.44 8.67
N GLY A 165 -7.66 3.69 7.50
CA GLY A 165 -8.79 2.94 6.95
C GLY A 165 -8.50 1.45 6.72
N GLU A 166 -7.26 1.10 6.41
CA GLU A 166 -6.83 -0.29 6.13
C GLU A 166 -6.67 -1.12 7.42
N PHE A 167 -6.44 -0.49 8.57
CA PHE A 167 -6.30 -1.20 9.84
C PHE A 167 -7.66 -1.61 10.43
N ILE A 168 -7.79 -2.92 10.68
CA ILE A 168 -8.97 -3.53 11.26
C ILE A 168 -8.76 -3.66 12.77
N TYR A 169 -9.57 -2.97 13.56
CA TYR A 169 -9.65 -3.17 15.01
C TYR A 169 -10.71 -4.24 15.33
N HIS A 170 -10.54 -4.97 16.43
CA HIS A 170 -11.45 -6.02 16.87
C HIS A 170 -12.63 -5.48 17.66
N SER A 171 -12.41 -4.41 18.42
CA SER A 171 -13.44 -3.76 19.23
C SER A 171 -13.28 -2.23 19.21
N PRO A 172 -14.36 -1.44 19.12
CA PRO A 172 -14.28 0.02 19.25
C PRO A 172 -14.12 0.42 20.73
N SER A 173 -13.07 -0.07 21.38
CA SER A 173 -12.76 0.07 22.81
C SER A 173 -11.38 0.70 22.98
N GLU A 174 -11.18 1.43 24.07
CA GLU A 174 -9.87 2.00 24.42
C GLU A 174 -8.81 0.93 24.73
N GLU A 175 -9.25 -0.29 25.03
CA GLU A 175 -8.37 -1.46 25.22
C GLU A 175 -7.81 -1.99 23.89
N ASP A 176 -8.45 -1.67 22.76
CA ASP A 176 -7.98 -2.06 21.43
C ASP A 176 -6.99 -1.01 20.91
N GLY A 177 -5.70 -1.36 20.88
CA GLY A 177 -4.63 -0.47 20.45
C GLY A 177 -4.80 0.07 19.02
N THR A 178 -5.41 -0.71 18.12
CA THR A 178 -5.67 -0.27 16.74
C THR A 178 -6.81 0.75 16.71
N PHE A 179 -7.87 0.54 17.49
CA PHE A 179 -8.93 1.53 17.64
C PHE A 179 -8.39 2.84 18.23
N CYS A 180 -7.67 2.77 19.35
CA CYS A 180 -7.05 3.93 20.00
C CYS A 180 -6.16 4.73 19.05
N MET A 181 -5.32 4.03 18.30
CA MET A 181 -4.46 4.65 17.31
C MET A 181 -5.27 5.41 16.24
N LYS A 182 -6.27 4.76 15.62
CA LYS A 182 -7.14 5.39 14.62
C LYS A 182 -7.88 6.60 15.20
N TYR A 183 -8.40 6.46 16.41
CA TYR A 183 -9.11 7.52 17.10
C TYR A 183 -8.22 8.74 17.33
N ASN A 184 -7.03 8.54 17.89
CA ASN A 184 -6.09 9.62 18.23
C ASN A 184 -5.57 10.36 16.99
N PHE A 185 -5.21 9.64 15.92
CA PHE A 185 -4.76 10.29 14.69
C PHE A 185 -5.91 11.03 13.98
N SER A 186 -7.12 10.47 13.97
CA SER A 186 -8.29 11.15 13.42
C SER A 186 -8.63 12.41 14.23
N GLU A 187 -8.49 12.35 15.56
CA GLU A 187 -8.67 13.50 16.46
C GLU A 187 -7.63 14.59 16.25
N LYS A 188 -6.38 14.22 15.99
CA LYS A 188 -5.33 15.18 15.65
C LYS A 188 -5.61 15.84 14.30
N LEU A 189 -5.94 15.05 13.27
CA LEU A 189 -6.10 15.51 11.89
C LEU A 189 -7.42 16.27 11.63
N ARG A 190 -8.47 16.13 12.44
CA ARG A 190 -9.68 16.99 12.35
C ARG A 190 -9.41 18.47 12.65
N ASN A 191 -8.22 18.78 13.16
CA ASN A 191 -7.75 20.15 13.37
C ASN A 191 -6.70 20.58 12.34
N ASP A 192 -6.48 19.80 11.27
CA ASP A 192 -5.51 20.14 10.21
C ASP A 192 -5.85 21.49 9.55
N PRO A 193 -4.85 22.32 9.23
CA PRO A 193 -5.08 23.57 8.52
C PRO A 193 -5.65 23.37 7.11
N HIS A 194 -5.40 22.22 6.47
CA HIS A 194 -5.86 21.98 5.11
C HIS A 194 -7.31 21.45 5.10
N PRO A 195 -8.25 22.10 4.38
CA PRO A 195 -9.68 21.75 4.42
C PRO A 195 -9.99 20.30 4.05
N LEU A 196 -9.28 19.72 3.06
CA LEU A 196 -9.50 18.34 2.63
C LEU A 196 -9.12 17.31 3.71
N VAL A 197 -7.98 17.53 4.37
CA VAL A 197 -7.51 16.66 5.47
C VAL A 197 -8.48 16.75 6.64
N LYS A 198 -8.82 17.98 7.03
CA LYS A 198 -9.77 18.26 8.11
C LYS A 198 -11.14 17.60 7.87
N ALA A 199 -11.68 17.73 6.65
CA ALA A 199 -13.00 17.20 6.31
C ALA A 199 -13.04 15.66 6.38
N GLU A 200 -12.04 14.98 5.82
CA GLU A 200 -11.98 13.51 5.89
C GLU A 200 -11.71 13.02 7.32
N ALA A 201 -10.80 13.67 8.04
CA ALA A 201 -10.48 13.30 9.42
C ALA A 201 -11.66 13.50 10.38
N GLU A 202 -12.43 14.59 10.21
CA GLU A 202 -13.63 14.82 11.02
C GLU A 202 -14.67 13.73 10.78
N TYR A 203 -14.90 13.33 9.53
CA TYR A 203 -15.84 12.25 9.22
C TYR A 203 -15.39 10.91 9.86
N GLU A 204 -14.12 10.56 9.74
CA GLU A 204 -13.57 9.33 10.33
C GLU A 204 -13.60 9.38 11.86
N TYR A 205 -13.23 10.49 12.48
CA TYR A 205 -13.33 10.69 13.93
C TYR A 205 -14.76 10.49 14.44
N GLN A 206 -15.74 11.13 13.80
CA GLN A 206 -17.14 11.01 14.20
C GLN A 206 -17.68 9.58 14.01
N LEU A 207 -17.20 8.85 13.00
CA LEU A 207 -17.51 7.45 12.81
C LEU A 207 -16.96 6.59 13.94
N LEU A 208 -15.69 6.77 14.30
CA LEU A 208 -15.06 6.05 15.39
C LEU A 208 -15.73 6.36 16.74
N ALA A 209 -16.01 7.64 17.01
CA ALA A 209 -16.71 8.08 18.22
C ALA A 209 -18.13 7.50 18.31
N LEU A 210 -18.87 7.43 17.20
CA LEU A 210 -20.19 6.80 17.16
C LEU A 210 -20.10 5.29 17.43
N ASN A 211 -19.11 4.59 16.87
CA ASN A 211 -18.91 3.17 17.10
C ASN A 211 -18.52 2.88 18.57
N HIS A 212 -17.70 3.74 19.17
CA HIS A 212 -17.32 3.65 20.57
C HIS A 212 -18.52 3.86 21.50
N ARG A 213 -19.27 4.96 21.32
CA ARG A 213 -20.49 5.23 22.10
C ARG A 213 -21.52 4.13 21.95
N LYS A 214 -21.68 3.54 20.76
CA LYS A 214 -22.58 2.40 20.56
C LYS A 214 -22.26 1.26 21.51
N LEU A 215 -20.98 0.95 21.70
CA LEU A 215 -20.52 -0.09 22.60
C LEU A 215 -20.68 0.32 24.08
N GLN A 216 -20.14 1.49 24.46
CA GLN A 216 -20.12 1.95 25.85
C GLN A 216 -21.52 2.22 26.42
N GLU A 217 -22.39 2.83 25.63
CA GLU A 217 -23.72 3.25 26.07
C GLU A 217 -24.82 2.19 25.79
N ASN A 218 -24.45 1.03 25.24
CA ASN A 218 -25.39 0.01 24.75
C ASN A 218 -26.49 0.61 23.85
N MET A 219 -26.09 1.48 22.92
CA MET A 219 -27.00 2.27 22.10
C MET A 219 -27.97 1.38 21.29
N ALA A 220 -29.25 1.74 21.30
CA ALA A 220 -30.26 1.03 20.51
C ALA A 220 -29.92 1.06 19.01
N LYS A 221 -30.18 -0.07 18.33
CA LYS A 221 -29.87 -0.23 16.89
C LYS A 221 -30.56 0.82 16.00
N SER A 222 -31.75 1.27 16.36
CA SER A 222 -32.50 2.33 15.66
C SER A 222 -31.77 3.67 15.75
N ASP A 223 -31.29 4.04 16.94
CA ASP A 223 -30.63 5.32 17.19
C ASP A 223 -29.27 5.37 16.53
N TYR A 224 -28.51 4.28 16.61
CA TYR A 224 -27.25 4.15 15.86
C TYR A 224 -27.46 4.31 14.36
N LYS A 225 -28.49 3.67 13.78
CA LYS A 225 -28.80 3.82 12.35
C LYS A 225 -29.17 5.26 11.98
N LYS A 226 -29.92 5.96 12.84
CA LYS A 226 -30.27 7.37 12.64
C LYS A 226 -29.03 8.25 12.66
N GLN A 227 -28.20 8.14 13.70
CA GLN A 227 -26.95 8.90 13.80
C GLN A 227 -25.99 8.59 12.65
N ARG A 228 -25.88 7.32 12.24
CA ARG A 228 -25.06 6.92 11.09
C ARG A 228 -25.55 7.54 9.78
N LYS A 229 -26.88 7.64 9.58
CA LYS A 229 -27.47 8.30 8.41
C LYS A 229 -27.19 9.81 8.42
N ASP A 230 -27.25 10.45 9.58
CA ASP A 230 -26.93 11.87 9.70
C ASP A 230 -25.44 12.13 9.49
N LEU A 231 -24.55 11.30 10.05
CA LEU A 231 -23.11 11.35 9.83
C LEU A 231 -22.75 11.18 8.34
N LYS A 232 -23.47 10.33 7.60
CA LYS A 232 -23.23 10.15 6.16
C LYS A 232 -23.39 11.45 5.35
N LYS A 233 -24.13 12.44 5.85
CA LYS A 233 -24.25 13.76 5.20
C LYS A 233 -22.94 14.58 5.28
N LEU A 234 -22.05 14.22 6.19
CA LEU A 234 -20.72 14.81 6.37
C LEU A 234 -19.64 14.04 5.60
N GLU A 235 -20.00 12.99 4.87
CA GLU A 235 -19.04 12.19 4.10
C GLU A 235 -18.35 13.10 3.06
N PRO A 236 -17.01 13.17 3.04
CA PRO A 236 -16.29 14.03 2.11
C PRO A 236 -16.52 13.58 0.67
N CYS A 237 -16.77 14.54 -0.23
CA CYS A 237 -16.96 14.26 -1.65
C CYS A 237 -15.67 13.71 -2.30
N LEU A 238 -14.53 14.19 -1.80
CA LEU A 238 -13.19 13.82 -2.24
C LEU A 238 -12.41 13.28 -1.05
N THR A 239 -11.90 12.05 -1.18
CA THR A 239 -11.01 11.42 -0.18
C THR A 239 -9.64 11.19 -0.76
N PHE A 240 -8.63 11.02 0.09
CA PHE A 240 -7.27 10.71 -0.37
C PHE A 240 -7.26 9.45 -1.24
N PHE A 241 -7.98 8.41 -0.84
CA PHE A 241 -8.13 7.18 -1.63
C PHE A 241 -8.64 7.46 -3.05
N ARG A 242 -9.71 8.26 -3.17
CA ARG A 242 -10.32 8.60 -4.47
C ARG A 242 -9.36 9.41 -5.33
N VAL A 243 -8.68 10.40 -4.75
CA VAL A 243 -7.66 11.21 -5.44
C VAL A 243 -6.52 10.33 -5.93
N SER A 244 -5.95 9.51 -5.04
CA SER A 244 -4.84 8.60 -5.35
C SER A 244 -5.18 7.67 -6.52
N LEU A 245 -6.38 7.08 -6.51
CA LEU A 245 -6.87 6.24 -7.60
C LEU A 245 -7.05 7.02 -8.91
N GLN A 246 -7.67 8.20 -8.85
CA GLN A 246 -7.89 9.04 -10.04
C GLN A 246 -6.56 9.55 -10.62
N PHE A 247 -5.62 9.94 -9.78
CA PHE A 247 -4.29 10.41 -10.20
C PHE A 247 -3.47 9.27 -10.80
N SER A 248 -3.49 8.08 -10.18
CA SER A 248 -2.84 6.89 -10.77
C SER A 248 -3.39 6.58 -12.16
N ARG A 249 -4.72 6.69 -12.37
CA ARG A 249 -5.33 6.52 -13.70
C ARG A 249 -4.93 7.62 -14.67
N TYR A 250 -4.86 8.86 -14.21
CA TYR A 250 -4.38 9.99 -15.00
C TYR A 250 -2.95 9.74 -15.46
N MET A 251 -2.06 9.31 -14.56
CA MET A 251 -0.68 8.97 -14.87
C MET A 251 -0.58 7.88 -15.95
N VAL A 252 -1.29 6.75 -15.77
CA VAL A 252 -1.33 5.67 -16.77
C VAL A 252 -1.86 6.15 -18.13
N THR A 253 -2.98 6.88 -18.14
CA THR A 253 -3.61 7.36 -19.39
C THR A 253 -2.70 8.31 -20.17
N ASN A 254 -1.82 9.04 -19.49
CA ASN A 254 -0.90 10.00 -20.09
C ASN A 254 0.53 9.46 -20.23
N ASN A 255 0.76 8.16 -19.97
CA ASN A 255 2.09 7.54 -19.98
C ASN A 255 3.12 8.27 -19.10
N ILE A 256 2.67 8.72 -17.92
CA ILE A 256 3.48 9.40 -16.90
C ILE A 256 3.81 8.38 -15.81
N SER A 257 5.09 8.17 -15.51
CA SER A 257 5.55 7.23 -14.49
C SER A 257 6.21 7.90 -13.29
N THR A 258 6.51 9.19 -13.38
CA THR A 258 7.07 10.04 -12.32
C THR A 258 6.18 11.26 -12.12
N TYR A 259 6.19 11.86 -10.93
CA TYR A 259 5.48 13.11 -10.69
C TYR A 259 6.15 13.89 -9.56
N THR A 260 5.84 15.19 -9.51
CA THR A 260 6.24 16.12 -8.46
C THR A 260 5.04 16.45 -7.56
N MET A 261 5.32 16.87 -6.33
CA MET A 261 4.26 17.32 -5.41
C MET A 261 3.37 18.41 -6.02
N GLN A 262 3.94 19.33 -6.79
CA GLN A 262 3.19 20.40 -7.45
C GLN A 262 2.21 19.87 -8.51
N GLU A 263 2.59 18.85 -9.28
CA GLU A 263 1.69 18.23 -10.27
C GLU A 263 0.52 17.52 -9.58
N LEU A 264 0.78 16.84 -8.46
CA LEU A 264 -0.26 16.22 -7.65
C LEU A 264 -1.21 17.28 -7.05
N GLU A 265 -0.69 18.35 -6.48
CA GLU A 265 -1.48 19.44 -5.91
C GLU A 265 -2.34 20.13 -6.99
N THR A 266 -1.76 20.41 -8.16
CA THR A 266 -2.48 20.98 -9.31
C THR A 266 -3.63 20.06 -9.74
N PHE A 267 -3.41 18.75 -9.75
CA PHE A 267 -4.46 17.78 -10.05
C PHE A 267 -5.59 17.81 -9.00
N ILE A 268 -5.25 17.86 -7.71
CA ILE A 268 -6.21 17.92 -6.60
C ILE A 268 -7.05 19.21 -6.67
N ASP A 269 -6.42 20.34 -6.94
CA ASP A 269 -7.10 21.64 -7.05
C ASP A 269 -8.10 21.63 -8.21
N ASN A 270 -7.69 21.11 -9.36
CA ASN A 270 -8.57 20.96 -10.53
C ASN A 270 -9.77 20.04 -10.23
N LYS A 271 -9.58 18.98 -9.44
CA LYS A 271 -10.69 18.11 -9.01
C LYS A 271 -11.61 18.79 -8.01
N THR A 272 -11.06 19.61 -7.12
CA THR A 272 -11.85 20.32 -6.12
C THR A 272 -12.73 21.39 -6.75
N GLN A 273 -12.27 22.06 -7.82
CA GLN A 273 -13.07 23.04 -8.58
C GLN A 273 -14.23 22.43 -9.40
N GLN A 274 -14.24 21.10 -9.59
CA GLN A 274 -15.26 20.38 -10.35
C GLN A 274 -16.41 19.85 -9.47
N LEU A 275 -16.32 20.02 -8.14
CA LEU A 275 -17.31 19.58 -7.16
C LEU A 275 -18.31 20.69 -6.82
#